data_AF-A0A1A6GT23-F1
#
_entry.id   AF-A0A1A6GT23-F1
#
_cell.length_a   1.000
_cell.length_b   1.000
_cell.length_c   1.000
_cell.angle_alpha   90.00
_cell.angle_beta   90.00
_cell.angle_gamma   90.00
#
_symmetry.space_group_name_H-M   'P 1'
#
loop_
_entity.id
_entity.type
_entity.pdbx_description
1 polymer ?
#
loop_
_entity_poly.entity_id
_entity_poly.type
_entity_poly.pdbx_seq_one_letter_code
_entity_poly.pdbx_strand_id
1 'polypeptide(L)'
;MLKEMFPIEAGDIHRENRVIPHLPDITGPIILQTYRAIADYEKSSRTEMTVATGDVVDVVEKSESGWWFCQMKTKRGWVPASYLEPLDSPDEAEDPDPDYAGEPYVTIKAYTAVEEDEMSLSEGEAIEVIHKLLDGWWVVR
;
A
#
# COMPACT_ATOMS: atom_id res chain seq x y z
N MET A 1 11.57 26.89 1.84
CA MET A 1 12.49 27.34 2.91
C MET A 1 12.10 26.59 4.17
N LEU A 2 12.93 25.63 4.57
CA LEU A 2 12.79 24.81 5.78
C LEU A 2 13.59 25.46 6.91
N LYS A 3 12.94 25.66 8.06
CA LYS A 3 13.44 26.07 9.39
C LYS A 3 12.16 26.35 10.19
N GLU A 4 11.82 25.79 11.34
CA GLU A 4 12.44 25.07 12.45
C GLU A 4 11.27 24.26 13.07
N MET A 5 11.41 23.20 13.86
CA MET A 5 11.95 23.23 15.22
C MET A 5 11.72 21.84 15.82
N PHE A 6 12.77 21.11 16.19
CA PHE A 6 12.72 20.21 17.34
C PHE A 6 14.06 20.32 18.08
N PRO A 7 14.05 20.55 19.40
CA PRO A 7 15.26 20.62 20.20
C PRO A 7 15.76 19.19 20.48
N ILE A 8 16.97 18.89 20.03
CA ILE A 8 17.74 17.72 20.46
C ILE A 8 18.51 18.13 21.72
N GLU A 9 18.02 17.75 22.90
CA GLU A 9 18.88 17.70 24.07
C GLU A 9 19.97 16.64 23.81
N ALA A 10 21.22 17.09 23.83
CA ALA A 10 22.39 16.27 23.64
C ALA A 10 22.59 15.38 24.87
N GLY A 11 21.98 14.20 24.86
CA GLY A 11 22.45 13.06 25.64
C GLY A 11 23.62 12.41 24.91
N ASP A 12 24.73 12.22 25.59
CA ASP A 12 25.89 11.48 25.08
C ASP A 12 25.44 10.10 24.56
N ILE A 13 25.52 9.92 23.24
CA ILE A 13 25.20 8.65 22.58
C ILE A 13 26.35 7.66 22.82
N HIS A 14 26.22 6.83 23.85
CA HIS A 14 27.07 5.64 24.01
C HIS A 14 26.96 4.78 22.74
N ARG A 15 28.10 4.49 22.09
CA ARG A 15 28.19 3.72 20.83
C ARG A 15 27.49 2.35 20.90
N GLU A 16 27.26 1.86 22.11
CA GLU A 16 26.65 0.59 22.48
C GLU A 16 25.13 0.57 22.21
N ASN A 17 24.46 1.72 22.24
CA ASN A 17 23.00 1.84 22.04
C ASN A 17 22.61 2.19 20.60
N ARG A 18 23.56 2.13 19.66
CA ARG A 18 23.28 2.35 18.24
C ARG A 18 22.74 1.06 17.63
N VAL A 19 21.50 0.71 17.95
CA VAL A 19 20.73 -0.21 17.10
C VAL A 19 20.46 0.56 15.82
N ILE A 20 21.34 0.39 14.83
CA ILE A 20 21.03 0.79 13.47
C ILE A 20 19.95 -0.21 13.04
N PRO A 21 18.69 0.19 12.82
CA PRO A 21 17.73 -0.71 12.20
C PRO A 21 18.37 -1.19 10.91
N HIS A 22 18.41 -2.50 10.75
CA HIS A 22 19.00 -3.21 9.63
C HIS A 22 18.22 -2.77 8.39
N LEU A 23 18.73 -1.74 7.72
CA LEU A 23 18.30 -1.43 6.36
C LEU A 23 18.75 -2.62 5.51
N PRO A 24 17.85 -3.27 4.75
CA PRO A 24 18.24 -4.36 3.87
C PRO A 24 19.36 -3.89 2.94
N ASP A 25 20.41 -4.71 2.79
CA ASP A 25 21.58 -4.44 1.96
C ASP A 25 21.17 -4.03 0.53
N ILE A 26 21.34 -2.76 0.18
CA ILE A 26 20.93 -2.17 -1.11
C ILE A 26 21.86 -2.59 -2.27
N THR A 27 22.72 -3.60 -2.06
CA THR A 27 23.72 -4.06 -3.04
C THR A 27 23.29 -5.28 -3.85
N GLY A 28 22.13 -5.87 -3.55
CA GLY A 28 21.53 -6.94 -4.36
C GLY A 28 20.78 -6.40 -5.59
N PRO A 29 20.58 -7.21 -6.64
CA PRO A 29 19.59 -6.88 -7.67
C PRO A 29 18.23 -6.70 -7.00
N ILE A 30 17.56 -5.58 -7.26
CA ILE A 30 16.17 -5.38 -6.85
C ILE A 30 15.34 -6.38 -7.66
N ILE A 31 14.92 -7.46 -7.03
CA ILE A 31 13.96 -8.41 -7.60
C ILE A 31 12.59 -7.80 -7.37
N LEU A 32 11.94 -7.37 -8.44
CA LEU A 32 10.57 -6.88 -8.38
C LEU A 32 9.61 -8.08 -8.33
N GLN A 33 8.52 -7.94 -7.57
CA GLN A 33 7.47 -8.95 -7.56
C GLN A 33 6.68 -8.85 -8.87
N THR A 34 6.39 -10.02 -9.46
CA THR A 34 5.67 -10.10 -10.74
C THR A 34 4.21 -10.44 -10.49
N TYR A 35 3.32 -9.65 -11.09
CA TYR A 35 1.87 -9.81 -10.98
C TYR A 35 1.22 -9.93 -12.36
N ARG A 36 0.05 -10.57 -12.41
CA ARG A 36 -0.80 -10.70 -13.59
C ARG A 36 -2.08 -9.90 -13.40
N ALA A 37 -2.49 -9.16 -14.41
CA ALA A 37 -3.80 -8.51 -14.42
C ALA A 37 -4.92 -9.54 -14.56
N ILE A 38 -5.90 -9.53 -13.66
CA ILE A 38 -7.08 -10.41 -13.68
C ILE A 38 -8.32 -9.77 -14.31
N ALA A 39 -8.26 -8.46 -14.54
CA ALA A 39 -9.32 -7.68 -15.18
C ALA A 39 -8.72 -6.54 -16.01
N ASP A 40 -9.51 -6.04 -16.97
CA ASP A 40 -9.14 -4.90 -17.80
C ASP A 40 -9.29 -3.60 -17.01
N TYR A 41 -8.24 -2.77 -17.00
CA TYR A 41 -8.27 -1.45 -16.39
C TYR A 41 -7.82 -0.38 -17.38
N GLU A 42 -8.70 0.59 -17.66
CA GLU A 42 -8.38 1.77 -18.45
C GLU A 42 -8.00 2.94 -17.56
N LYS A 43 -6.82 3.53 -17.81
CA LYS A 43 -6.37 4.70 -17.06
C LYS A 43 -7.36 5.87 -17.18
N SER A 44 -7.64 6.51 -16.06
CA SER A 44 -8.43 7.73 -15.94
C SER A 44 -7.57 8.99 -15.84
N SER A 45 -6.28 8.85 -15.47
CA SER A 45 -5.34 9.95 -15.32
C SER A 45 -4.00 9.73 -16.05
N ARG A 46 -3.12 10.75 -16.05
CA ARG A 46 -1.80 10.68 -16.69
C ARG A 46 -0.77 9.89 -15.90
N THR A 47 -1.02 9.66 -14.61
CA THR A 47 -0.13 8.94 -13.69
C THR A 47 -0.45 7.44 -13.67
N GLU A 48 -1.63 7.05 -14.16
CA GLU A 48 -2.11 5.68 -14.24
C GLU A 48 -1.68 4.95 -15.52
N MET A 49 -1.68 3.62 -15.46
CA MET A 49 -1.32 2.73 -16.56
C MET A 49 -2.49 1.82 -16.92
N THR A 50 -2.87 1.80 -18.21
CA THR A 50 -3.85 0.82 -18.73
C THR A 50 -3.23 -0.58 -18.69
N VAL A 51 -3.98 -1.58 -18.21
CA VAL A 51 -3.63 -3.01 -18.26
C VAL A 51 -4.80 -3.81 -18.82
N ALA A 52 -4.50 -4.86 -19.58
CA ALA A 52 -5.49 -5.82 -20.05
C ALA A 52 -5.37 -7.14 -19.28
N THR A 53 -6.46 -7.89 -19.17
CA THR A 53 -6.48 -9.21 -18.54
C THR A 53 -5.40 -10.10 -19.13
N GLY A 54 -4.54 -10.67 -18.26
CA GLY A 54 -3.39 -11.48 -18.64
C GLY A 54 -2.09 -10.70 -18.84
N ASP A 55 -2.11 -9.36 -18.83
CA ASP A 55 -0.88 -8.55 -18.83
C ASP A 55 -0.04 -8.87 -17.60
N VAL A 56 1.28 -8.97 -17.79
CA VAL A 56 2.25 -9.20 -16.72
C VAL A 56 2.95 -7.88 -16.39
N VAL A 57 2.98 -7.53 -15.11
CA VAL A 57 3.57 -6.29 -14.59
C VAL A 57 4.57 -6.60 -13.48
N ASP A 58 5.63 -5.80 -13.39
CA ASP A 58 6.50 -5.79 -12.22
C ASP A 58 6.01 -4.68 -11.27
N VAL A 59 5.78 -5.01 -10.01
CA VAL A 59 5.40 -4.03 -8.99
C VAL A 59 6.66 -3.36 -8.44
N VAL A 60 6.72 -2.03 -8.56
CA VAL A 60 7.84 -1.20 -8.11
C VAL A 60 7.55 -0.59 -6.74
N GLU A 61 6.30 -0.22 -6.47
CA GLU A 61 5.87 0.37 -5.20
C GLU A 61 4.43 -0.06 -4.88
N LYS A 62 4.21 -0.53 -3.64
CA LYS A 62 2.87 -0.78 -3.10
C LYS A 62 2.48 0.37 -2.18
N SER A 63 1.29 0.92 -2.39
CA SER A 63 0.71 1.95 -1.53
C SER A 63 -0.52 1.41 -0.82
N GLU A 64 -0.67 1.74 0.46
CA GLU A 64 -1.88 1.46 1.28
C GLU A 64 -3.16 2.08 0.70
N SER A 65 -3.04 2.99 -0.28
CA SER A 65 -4.17 3.56 -1.00
C SER A 65 -4.86 2.57 -1.95
N GLY A 66 -4.32 1.36 -2.13
CA GLY A 66 -4.81 0.38 -3.11
C GLY A 66 -4.32 0.63 -4.53
N TRP A 67 -3.43 1.60 -4.73
CA TRP A 67 -2.80 1.89 -6.02
C TRP A 67 -1.35 1.43 -5.97
N TRP A 68 -0.94 0.58 -6.90
CA TRP A 68 0.45 0.11 -6.98
C TRP A 68 1.13 0.66 -8.22
N PHE A 69 2.35 1.17 -8.05
CA PHE A 69 3.15 1.66 -9.16
C PHE A 69 3.81 0.48 -9.86
N CYS A 70 3.35 0.21 -11.07
CA CYS A 70 3.74 -0.95 -11.85
C CYS A 70 4.54 -0.53 -13.08
N GLN A 71 5.41 -1.41 -13.55
CA GLN A 71 6.11 -1.25 -14.82
C GLN A 71 5.89 -2.45 -15.75
N MET A 72 5.86 -2.17 -17.04
CA MET A 72 5.96 -3.11 -18.14
C MET A 72 7.10 -2.65 -19.06
N LYS A 73 7.47 -3.47 -20.05
CA LYS A 73 8.58 -3.19 -20.98
C LYS A 73 8.61 -1.76 -21.57
N THR A 74 7.45 -1.15 -21.80
CA THR A 74 7.33 0.14 -22.50
C THR A 74 6.54 1.20 -21.74
N LYS A 75 5.93 0.88 -20.60
CA LYS A 75 5.02 1.76 -19.87
C LYS A 75 5.15 1.53 -18.37
N ARG A 76 4.86 2.57 -17.58
CA ARG A 76 4.79 2.52 -16.13
C ARG A 76 3.70 3.45 -15.63
N GLY A 77 3.12 3.16 -14.48
CA GLY A 77 2.09 3.98 -13.88
C GLY A 77 1.36 3.23 -12.77
N TRP A 78 0.46 3.95 -12.13
CA TRP A 78 -0.39 3.39 -11.08
C TRP A 78 -1.47 2.47 -11.68
N VAL A 79 -1.65 1.31 -11.07
CA VAL A 79 -2.67 0.31 -11.39
C VAL A 79 -3.38 -0.06 -10.09
N PRO A 80 -4.70 -0.28 -10.08
CA PRO A 80 -5.40 -0.77 -8.89
C PRO A 80 -4.86 -2.14 -8.49
N ALA A 81 -4.49 -2.28 -7.22
CA ALA A 81 -3.98 -3.53 -6.65
C ALA A 81 -4.99 -4.68 -6.77
N SER A 82 -6.29 -4.38 -6.59
CA SER A 82 -7.39 -5.34 -6.73
C SER A 82 -7.55 -5.95 -8.14
N TYR A 83 -6.87 -5.39 -9.14
CA TYR A 83 -6.86 -5.90 -10.51
C TYR A 83 -5.66 -6.81 -10.79
N LEU A 84 -4.81 -7.06 -9.80
CA LEU A 84 -3.55 -7.78 -9.92
C LEU A 84 -3.55 -9.01 -9.00
N GLU A 85 -3.01 -10.13 -9.50
CA GLU A 85 -2.72 -11.33 -8.71
C GLU A 85 -1.24 -11.72 -8.82
N PRO A 86 -0.61 -12.28 -7.78
CA PRO A 86 0.78 -12.74 -7.84
C PRO A 86 0.98 -13.86 -8.89
N LEU A 87 2.09 -13.84 -9.62
CA LEU A 87 2.43 -14.90 -10.60
C LEU A 87 3.19 -16.08 -10.01
N ASP A 88 4.15 -15.83 -9.10
CA ASP A 88 5.15 -16.83 -8.69
C ASP A 88 5.15 -17.14 -7.18
N SER A 89 4.23 -16.60 -6.38
CA SER A 89 4.06 -17.02 -4.98
C SER A 89 2.66 -16.72 -4.43
N PRO A 90 1.97 -17.68 -3.78
CA PRO A 90 0.82 -17.38 -2.93
C PRO A 90 1.23 -16.74 -1.59
N ASP A 91 2.51 -16.84 -1.24
CA ASP A 91 3.09 -16.27 -0.02
C ASP A 91 3.88 -15.01 -0.38
N GLU A 92 3.26 -13.85 -0.19
CA GLU A 92 3.97 -12.65 0.29
C GLU A 92 2.97 -11.72 0.97
N ALA A 93 2.77 -12.03 2.25
CA ALA A 93 2.17 -11.16 3.26
C ALA A 93 3.03 -9.89 3.40
N GLU A 94 2.84 -8.96 2.48
CA GLU A 94 3.25 -7.56 2.63
C GLU A 94 2.16 -6.75 3.33
N ASP A 95 0.98 -7.33 3.54
CA ASP A 95 -0.05 -6.69 4.34
C ASP A 95 0.44 -6.59 5.79
N PRO A 96 0.30 -5.41 6.42
CA PRO A 96 0.69 -5.21 7.81
C PRO A 96 -0.13 -6.11 8.73
N ASP A 97 0.45 -6.66 9.80
CA ASP A 97 -0.32 -7.44 10.78
C ASP A 97 -1.55 -6.63 11.29
N PRO A 98 -2.71 -7.30 11.51
CA PRO A 98 -3.89 -6.61 12.01
C PRO A 98 -3.67 -6.06 13.42
N ASP A 99 -3.99 -4.80 13.63
CA ASP A 99 -4.09 -4.17 14.94
C ASP A 99 -5.54 -4.21 15.45
N TYR A 100 -5.86 -5.25 16.22
CA TYR A 100 -7.18 -5.41 16.82
C TYR A 100 -7.52 -4.35 17.90
N ALA A 101 -6.55 -3.54 18.33
CA ALA A 101 -6.82 -2.38 19.18
C ALA A 101 -7.64 -1.32 18.43
N GLY A 102 -7.42 -1.20 17.12
CA GLY A 102 -8.11 -0.27 16.24
C GLY A 102 -7.53 1.14 16.27
N GLU A 103 -7.34 1.73 15.09
CA GLU A 103 -7.00 3.14 14.93
C GLU A 103 -8.26 3.96 14.60
N PRO A 104 -8.50 5.12 15.25
CA PRO A 104 -9.69 5.92 14.98
C PRO A 104 -9.58 6.69 13.65
N TYR A 105 -10.57 6.52 12.79
CA TYR A 105 -10.72 7.23 11.51
C TYR A 105 -12.11 7.86 11.36
N VAL A 106 -12.24 8.79 10.42
CA VAL A 106 -13.53 9.39 10.04
C VAL A 106 -13.76 9.21 8.55
N THR A 107 -14.92 8.68 8.20
CA THR A 107 -15.35 8.49 6.82
C THR A 107 -15.48 9.85 6.12
N ILE A 108 -14.70 10.07 5.05
CA ILE A 108 -14.70 11.33 4.29
C ILE A 108 -15.74 11.36 3.16
N LYS A 109 -16.34 10.22 2.83
CA LYS A 109 -17.33 10.09 1.77
C LYS A 109 -18.24 8.90 2.07
N ALA A 110 -19.55 9.08 1.91
CA ALA A 110 -20.50 8.00 2.10
C ALA A 110 -20.28 6.86 1.09
N TYR A 111 -20.42 5.62 1.56
CA TYR A 111 -20.30 4.39 0.79
C TYR A 111 -21.38 3.39 1.21
N THR A 112 -21.95 2.68 0.24
CA THR A 112 -22.92 1.61 0.49
C THR A 112 -22.32 0.29 0.05
N ALA A 113 -22.25 -0.66 0.97
CA ALA A 113 -21.78 -2.01 0.73
C ALA A 113 -22.54 -2.64 -0.44
N VAL A 114 -21.79 -3.19 -1.38
CA VAL A 114 -22.26 -3.96 -2.53
C VAL A 114 -22.01 -5.46 -2.35
N GLU A 115 -20.99 -5.84 -1.59
CA GLU A 115 -20.68 -7.24 -1.24
C GLU A 115 -21.00 -7.55 0.24
N GLU A 116 -21.01 -8.84 0.59
CA GLU A 116 -21.43 -9.31 1.93
C GLU A 116 -20.37 -9.06 3.02
N ASP A 117 -19.12 -8.88 2.61
CA ASP A 117 -17.94 -8.60 3.44
C ASP A 117 -17.61 -7.11 3.53
N GLU A 118 -18.38 -6.25 2.85
CA GLU A 118 -18.21 -4.80 2.89
C GLU A 118 -19.12 -4.12 3.95
N MET A 119 -18.69 -2.95 4.46
CA MET A 119 -19.45 -2.15 5.43
C MET A 119 -19.99 -0.86 4.79
N SER A 120 -21.27 -0.57 5.00
CA SER A 120 -21.86 0.71 4.61
C SER A 120 -21.49 1.79 5.61
N LEU A 121 -20.98 2.93 5.12
CA LEU A 121 -20.48 4.03 5.93
C LEU A 121 -21.08 5.37 5.50
N SER A 122 -21.40 6.22 6.48
CA SER A 122 -21.89 7.58 6.26
C SER A 122 -20.74 8.60 6.26
N GLU A 123 -20.87 9.67 5.50
CA GLU A 123 -19.90 10.79 5.58
C GLU A 123 -19.89 11.39 7.00
N GLY A 124 -18.71 11.50 7.60
CA GLY A 124 -18.51 11.97 8.97
C GLY A 124 -18.65 10.91 10.06
N GLU A 125 -18.90 9.65 9.70
CA GLU A 125 -18.97 8.53 10.65
C GLU A 125 -17.58 8.18 11.20
N ALA A 126 -17.48 7.99 12.51
CA ALA A 126 -16.25 7.55 13.17
C ALA A 126 -16.18 6.03 13.18
N ILE A 127 -15.03 5.48 12.75
CA ILE A 127 -14.78 4.04 12.62
C ILE A 127 -13.43 3.67 13.24
N GLU A 128 -13.26 2.40 13.60
CA GLU A 128 -11.96 1.85 14.00
C GLU A 128 -11.38 0.99 12.88
N VAL A 129 -10.21 1.37 12.35
CA VAL A 129 -9.48 0.58 11.34
C VAL A 129 -8.60 -0.43 12.06
N ILE A 130 -8.76 -1.71 11.73
CA ILE A 130 -8.01 -2.81 12.37
C ILE A 130 -6.99 -3.48 11.44
N HIS A 131 -7.12 -3.32 10.12
CA HIS A 131 -6.18 -3.92 9.18
C HIS A 131 -6.14 -3.10 7.88
N LYS A 132 -4.97 -2.55 7.54
CA LYS A 132 -4.76 -1.72 6.35
C LYS A 132 -4.21 -2.56 5.21
N LEU A 133 -5.08 -3.34 4.57
CA LEU A 133 -4.70 -4.14 3.42
C LEU A 133 -4.19 -3.25 2.27
N LEU A 134 -3.17 -3.74 1.57
CA LEU A 134 -2.53 -3.02 0.45
C LEU A 134 -3.37 -3.03 -0.83
N ASP A 135 -4.47 -3.78 -0.85
CA ASP A 135 -5.45 -3.79 -1.94
C ASP A 135 -6.40 -2.57 -1.92
N GLY A 136 -6.35 -1.77 -0.84
CA GLY A 136 -7.19 -0.60 -0.62
C GLY A 136 -8.49 -0.87 0.15
N TRP A 137 -8.75 -2.12 0.52
CA TRP A 137 -9.94 -2.53 1.28
C TRP A 137 -9.57 -2.78 2.74
N TRP A 138 -9.65 -1.73 3.56
CA TRP A 138 -9.32 -1.85 4.97
C TRP A 138 -10.42 -2.54 5.77
N VAL A 139 -10.01 -3.35 6.75
CA VAL A 139 -10.96 -3.96 7.69
C VAL A 139 -11.26 -2.96 8.81
N VAL A 140 -12.54 -2.73 9.07
CA VAL A 140 -13.05 -1.72 10.01
C VAL A 140 -14.13 -2.29 10.94
N ARG A 141 -14.38 -1.65 12.08
CA ARG A 141 -15.50 -1.95 13.00
C ARG A 141 -16.10 -0.71 13.66
#